data_AF-A0A496WM49-F1
#
_entry.id   AF-A0A496WM49-F1
#
_cell.length_a   1.000
_cell.length_b   1.000
_cell.length_c   1.000
_cell.angle_alpha   90.00
_cell.angle_beta   90.00
_cell.angle_gamma   90.00
#
_symmetry.space_group_name_H-M   'P 1'
#
loop_
_entity.id
_entity.type
_entity.pdbx_description
1 polymer ?
#
loop_
_entity_poly.entity_id
_entity_poly.type
_entity_poly.pdbx_seq_one_letter_code
_entity_poly.pdbx_strand_id
1 'polypeptide(L)'
;MNIAKKDKVKIFILDTNVLLFDHGAIYHFEDNDVVIPMVVLEEVDKFKRGNDHINFEARQFIRELDSLAIQSKKFFREGVELGEDKGRLFVYFHDKSKEIDDILTQKKPDNQILAMAIHLKREYPGRKIVLVSKDINLRMKALSFNVEAEDYKTGKVLNINSLYFGRHTIEECDPEIIDRLYSDEKVEISEINLPAEPIANQYFILRNGSRSALAWYNAREESLERLEKNRAYGIEPRNAEQIFALDALCKTDISLVALTGKAGTGKTLLALA
;
A
#
# COMPACT_ATOMS: atom_id res chain seq x y z
N MET A 1 22.39 16.64 15.83
CA MET A 1 21.08 16.67 15.16
C MET A 1 20.13 17.37 16.13
N ASN A 2 19.41 18.42 15.74
CA ASN A 2 18.47 19.10 16.65
C ASN A 2 17.09 18.46 16.49
N ILE A 3 16.91 17.27 17.09
CA ILE A 3 15.57 16.71 17.25
C ILE A 3 14.88 17.59 18.30
N ALA A 4 13.76 18.25 17.93
CA ALA A 4 13.15 19.26 18.78
C ALA A 4 12.78 18.67 20.16
N LYS A 5 13.20 19.36 21.23
CA LYS A 5 12.79 19.05 22.62
C LYS A 5 11.33 19.47 22.83
N LYS A 6 10.39 18.68 22.32
CA LYS A 6 9.03 18.65 22.84
C LYS A 6 8.90 17.40 23.72
N ASP A 7 8.75 17.59 25.03
CA ASP A 7 8.69 16.50 26.02
C ASP A 7 7.48 15.54 25.87
N LYS A 8 6.57 15.80 24.92
CA LYS A 8 5.40 14.94 24.63
C LYS A 8 5.50 14.15 23.32
N VAL A 9 6.41 14.50 22.42
CA VAL A 9 6.46 13.90 21.08
C VAL A 9 7.27 12.61 21.15
N LYS A 10 6.69 11.48 20.71
CA LYS A 10 7.41 10.19 20.67
C LYS A 10 8.40 10.17 19.50
N ILE A 11 9.34 9.23 19.54
CA ILE A 11 10.22 8.92 18.42
C ILE A 11 9.97 7.48 18.01
N PHE A 12 9.48 7.29 16.79
CA PHE A 12 9.25 5.99 16.19
C PHE A 12 10.43 5.59 15.31
N ILE A 13 10.97 4.41 15.51
CA ILE A 13 12.05 3.85 14.70
C ILE A 13 11.48 2.79 13.79
N LEU A 14 11.66 2.93 12.47
CA LEU A 14 11.10 2.00 11.50
C LEU A 14 12.13 0.97 11.05
N ASP A 15 11.67 -0.28 10.94
CA ASP A 15 12.38 -1.40 10.32
C ASP A 15 12.08 -1.48 8.81
N THR A 16 12.96 -2.13 8.05
CA THR A 16 12.85 -2.39 6.61
C THR A 16 11.52 -3.05 6.25
N ASN A 17 11.10 -4.05 7.02
CA ASN A 17 9.85 -4.79 6.76
C ASN A 17 8.59 -3.91 6.84
N VAL A 18 8.65 -2.80 7.58
CA VAL A 18 7.55 -1.83 7.65
C VAL A 18 7.44 -1.07 6.33
N LEU A 19 8.57 -0.54 5.85
CA LEU A 19 8.66 0.23 4.61
C LEU A 19 8.41 -0.62 3.35
N LEU A 20 8.82 -1.89 3.38
CA LEU A 20 8.55 -2.85 2.30
C LEU A 20 7.09 -3.34 2.28
N PHE A 21 6.39 -3.22 3.40
CA PHE A 21 4.96 -3.50 3.46
C PHE A 21 4.13 -2.30 3.01
N ASP A 22 4.59 -1.09 3.36
CA ASP A 22 3.89 0.17 3.15
C ASP A 22 4.89 1.33 3.07
N HIS A 23 5.15 1.84 1.87
CA HIS A 23 6.02 2.98 1.62
C HIS A 23 5.52 4.27 2.29
N GLY A 24 4.21 4.38 2.55
CA GLY A 24 3.58 5.51 3.22
C GLY A 24 3.70 5.45 4.74
N ALA A 25 4.32 4.40 5.31
CA ALA A 25 4.38 4.20 6.76
C ALA A 25 4.94 5.39 7.54
N ILE A 26 5.88 6.14 6.97
CA ILE A 26 6.46 7.34 7.58
C ILE A 26 5.40 8.40 7.95
N TYR A 27 4.23 8.39 7.32
CA TYR A 27 3.16 9.37 7.54
C TYR A 27 2.14 8.96 8.60
N HIS A 28 2.21 7.74 9.15
CA HIS A 28 1.17 7.16 10.00
C HIS A 28 1.41 7.36 11.51
N PHE A 29 2.28 8.30 11.87
CA PHE A 29 2.69 8.52 13.26
C PHE A 29 2.19 9.85 13.85
N GLU A 30 1.15 10.44 13.26
CA GLU A 30 0.55 11.71 13.72
C GLU A 30 1.64 12.80 13.88
N ASP A 31 1.63 13.53 14.99
CA ASP A 31 2.58 14.58 15.32
C ASP A 31 3.96 14.08 15.81
N ASN A 32 4.19 12.76 15.77
CA ASN A 32 5.41 12.13 16.30
C ASN A 32 6.55 12.06 15.28
N ASP A 33 7.77 12.15 15.79
CA ASP A 33 8.98 12.08 14.96
C ASP A 33 9.24 10.64 14.52
N VAL A 34 9.70 10.48 13.29
CA VAL A 34 10.02 9.20 12.67
C VAL A 34 11.51 9.14 12.34
N VAL A 35 12.16 8.05 12.72
CA VAL A 35 13.57 7.80 12.48
C VAL A 35 13.73 6.56 11.62
N ILE A 36 14.48 6.70 10.54
CA ILE A 36 14.88 5.61 9.66
C ILE A 36 16.38 5.35 9.86
N PRO A 37 16.76 4.16 10.38
CA PRO A 37 18.15 3.74 10.43
C PRO A 37 18.78 3.72 9.03
N MET A 38 20.03 4.16 8.89
CA MET A 38 20.73 4.10 7.59
C MET A 38 20.78 2.67 7.02
N VAL A 39 20.95 1.66 7.88
CA VAL A 39 20.96 0.25 7.46
C VAL A 39 19.65 -0.18 6.81
N VAL A 40 18.51 0.41 7.21
CA VAL A 40 17.21 0.14 6.61
C VAL A 40 17.16 0.66 5.18
N LEU A 41 17.74 1.83 4.91
CA LEU A 41 17.85 2.35 3.54
C LEU A 41 18.71 1.44 2.65
N GLU A 42 19.82 0.93 3.19
CA GLU A 42 20.68 -0.03 2.49
C GLU A 42 19.96 -1.34 2.16
N GLU A 43 19.05 -1.78 3.03
CA GLU A 43 18.23 -2.96 2.77
C GLU A 43 17.14 -2.66 1.73
N VAL A 44 16.40 -1.56 1.87
CA VAL A 44 15.36 -1.18 0.90
C VAL A 44 15.93 -1.06 -0.52
N ASP A 45 17.14 -0.54 -0.70
CA ASP A 45 17.74 -0.41 -2.04
C ASP A 45 17.95 -1.78 -2.72
N LYS A 46 18.26 -2.84 -1.95
CA LYS A 46 18.39 -4.21 -2.46
C LYS A 46 17.06 -4.74 -3.01
N PHE A 47 15.93 -4.27 -2.48
CA PHE A 47 14.59 -4.69 -2.89
C PHE A 47 14.06 -3.92 -4.10
N LYS A 48 14.79 -3.00 -4.73
CA LYS A 48 14.28 -2.28 -5.92
C LYS A 48 14.18 -3.13 -7.19
N ARG A 49 14.88 -4.26 -7.23
CA ARG A 49 14.97 -5.15 -8.41
C ARG A 49 13.91 -6.24 -8.34
N GLY A 50 13.03 -6.27 -9.34
CA GLY A 50 11.94 -7.24 -9.44
C GLY A 50 10.59 -6.57 -9.69
N ASN A 51 9.57 -7.40 -9.90
CA ASN A 51 8.21 -6.97 -10.27
C ASN A 51 7.16 -7.30 -9.20
N ASP A 52 7.58 -7.75 -8.02
CA ASP A 52 6.67 -8.05 -6.93
C ASP A 52 6.25 -6.77 -6.18
N HIS A 53 5.18 -6.86 -5.41
CA HIS A 53 4.66 -5.77 -4.58
C HIS A 53 5.76 -5.16 -3.68
N ILE A 54 6.58 -6.01 -3.05
CA ILE A 54 7.69 -5.57 -2.20
C ILE A 54 8.69 -4.70 -2.98
N ASN A 55 8.92 -4.98 -4.26
CA ASN A 55 9.80 -4.16 -5.10
C ASN A 55 9.16 -2.82 -5.47
N PHE A 56 7.83 -2.83 -5.69
CA PHE A 56 7.07 -1.60 -5.91
C PHE A 56 7.13 -0.68 -4.68
N GLU A 57 6.88 -1.22 -3.48
CA GLU A 57 6.95 -0.49 -2.21
C GLU A 57 8.35 0.10 -1.98
N ALA A 58 9.40 -0.71 -2.17
CA ALA A 58 10.78 -0.23 -2.09
C ALA A 58 11.06 0.94 -3.04
N ARG A 59 10.57 0.88 -4.29
CA ARG A 59 10.74 1.97 -5.27
C ARG A 59 9.94 3.21 -4.90
N GLN A 60 8.69 3.06 -4.42
CA GLN A 60 7.90 4.20 -3.97
C GLN A 60 8.57 4.90 -2.81
N PHE A 61 8.99 4.13 -1.80
CA PHE A 61 9.61 4.69 -0.61
C PHE A 61 10.86 5.50 -0.94
N ILE A 62 11.73 5.01 -1.84
CA ILE A 62 12.92 5.76 -2.26
C ILE A 62 12.56 7.04 -3.03
N ARG A 63 11.52 7.02 -3.87
CA ARG A 63 11.02 8.22 -4.57
C ARG A 63 10.45 9.25 -3.61
N GLU A 64 9.72 8.79 -2.60
CA GLU A 64 9.21 9.62 -1.51
C GLU A 64 10.36 10.30 -0.76
N LEU A 65 11.37 9.51 -0.40
CA LEU A 65 12.56 9.96 0.32
C LEU A 65 13.36 11.00 -0.48
N ASP A 66 13.52 10.77 -1.78
CA ASP A 66 14.20 11.70 -2.70
C ASP A 66 13.43 13.03 -2.82
N SER A 67 12.10 12.95 -2.92
CA SER A 67 11.22 14.14 -2.96
C SER A 67 11.35 14.97 -1.68
N LEU A 68 11.38 14.33 -0.51
CA LEU A 68 11.60 14.99 0.78
C LEU A 68 13.02 15.57 0.91
N ALA A 69 14.03 14.88 0.37
CA ALA A 69 15.43 15.35 0.37
C ALA A 69 15.63 16.61 -0.47
N ILE A 70 14.94 16.73 -1.61
CA ILE A 70 14.98 17.93 -2.47
C ILE A 70 14.41 19.15 -1.74
N GLN A 71 13.37 18.96 -0.92
CA GLN A 71 12.71 20.04 -0.19
C GLN A 71 13.56 20.61 0.95
N SER A 72 14.48 19.82 1.51
CA SER A 72 15.33 20.24 2.64
C SER A 72 16.79 19.86 2.43
N LYS A 73 17.64 20.84 2.09
CA LYS A 73 19.11 20.68 2.05
C LYS A 73 19.74 20.26 3.40
N LYS A 74 18.94 20.18 4.46
CA LYS A 74 19.33 19.78 5.82
C LYS A 74 18.73 18.43 6.27
N PHE A 75 18.22 17.65 5.32
CA PHE A 75 17.64 16.31 5.48
C PHE A 75 18.31 15.45 6.57
N PHE A 76 19.63 15.35 6.54
CA PHE A 76 20.41 14.52 7.48
C PHE A 76 20.77 15.18 8.83
N ARG A 77 20.51 16.48 9.03
CA ARG A 77 20.92 17.20 10.27
C ARG A 77 19.76 17.75 11.10
N GLU A 78 18.69 18.18 10.44
CA GLU A 78 17.55 18.84 11.10
C GLU A 78 16.22 18.09 10.90
N GLY A 79 16.25 17.01 10.11
CA GLY A 79 15.06 16.27 9.67
C GLY A 79 14.26 17.02 8.61
N VAL A 80 13.21 16.38 8.11
CA VAL A 80 12.25 16.97 7.15
C VAL A 80 10.85 16.91 7.73
N GLU A 81 10.09 17.98 7.57
CA GLU A 81 8.69 18.03 7.98
C GLU A 81 7.84 17.17 7.02
N LEU A 82 6.99 16.32 7.59
CA LEU A 82 6.18 15.37 6.82
C LEU A 82 4.83 15.94 6.36
N GLY A 83 4.52 17.19 6.71
CA GLY A 83 3.28 17.89 6.40
C GLY A 83 2.67 18.60 7.61
N GLU A 84 1.52 19.22 7.42
CA GLU A 84 0.73 19.83 8.51
C GLU A 84 0.28 18.74 9.51
N ASP A 85 0.32 19.08 10.80
CA ASP A 85 -0.01 18.19 11.92
C ASP A 85 0.79 16.87 11.99
N LYS A 86 1.94 16.81 11.29
CA LYS A 86 2.86 15.66 11.33
C LYS A 86 4.18 15.99 11.99
N GLY A 87 4.85 14.96 12.50
CA GLY A 87 6.21 15.08 13.00
C GLY A 87 7.27 15.21 11.89
N ARG A 88 8.53 15.05 12.28
CA ARG A 88 9.67 15.11 11.36
C ARG A 88 10.25 13.74 11.05
N LEU A 89 10.67 13.55 9.81
CA LEU A 89 11.46 12.42 9.37
C LEU A 89 12.95 12.68 9.55
N PHE A 90 13.64 11.72 10.15
CA PHE A 90 15.09 11.73 10.34
C PHE A 90 15.69 10.47 9.76
N VAL A 91 16.79 10.60 9.01
CA VAL A 91 17.65 9.46 8.66
C VAL A 91 18.84 9.47 9.59
N TYR A 92 19.00 8.39 10.36
CA TYR A 92 19.98 8.32 11.43
C TYR A 92 21.08 7.32 11.13
N PHE A 93 22.33 7.74 11.31
CA PHE A 93 23.51 6.90 11.22
C PHE A 93 24.16 6.80 12.60
N HIS A 94 24.30 5.58 13.12
CA HIS A 94 25.01 5.37 14.37
C HIS A 94 26.52 5.38 14.11
N ASP A 95 27.20 6.44 14.57
CA ASP A 95 28.65 6.51 14.57
C ASP A 95 29.21 5.54 15.62
N LYS A 96 30.00 4.56 15.16
CA LYS A 96 30.57 3.47 15.96
C LYS A 96 31.54 3.95 17.04
N SER A 97 31.90 5.23 17.06
CA SER A 97 32.94 5.78 17.93
C SER A 97 32.52 6.02 19.40
N LYS A 98 31.27 5.75 19.80
CA LYS A 98 30.79 5.96 21.18
C LYS A 98 29.99 4.77 21.74
N GLU A 99 30.72 3.88 22.42
CA GLU A 99 30.29 2.99 23.52
C GLU A 99 28.95 2.25 23.37
N ILE A 100 28.87 1.28 22.47
CA ILE A 100 28.07 0.03 22.62
C ILE A 100 28.83 -1.14 21.97
N ASP A 101 30.10 -1.35 22.34
CA ASP A 101 31.00 -2.25 21.59
C ASP A 101 30.87 -3.74 21.94
N ASP A 102 30.25 -4.13 23.06
CA ASP A 102 30.27 -5.54 23.47
C ASP A 102 28.98 -6.34 23.19
N ILE A 103 27.83 -5.69 22.96
CA ILE A 103 26.54 -6.41 22.85
C ILE A 103 26.14 -6.66 21.37
N LEU A 104 26.70 -5.92 20.40
CA LEU A 104 26.16 -5.84 19.03
C LEU A 104 27.23 -6.07 17.93
N THR A 105 28.35 -6.70 18.26
CA THR A 105 29.50 -6.97 17.39
C THR A 105 29.22 -7.86 16.17
N GLN A 106 27.99 -8.33 15.97
CA GLN A 106 27.56 -8.92 14.70
C GLN A 106 26.95 -7.84 13.80
N LYS A 107 27.49 -7.67 12.58
CA LYS A 107 27.06 -6.77 11.49
C LYS A 107 25.62 -6.98 10.99
N LYS A 108 24.74 -7.65 11.75
CA LYS A 108 23.36 -7.89 11.36
C LYS A 108 22.55 -6.59 11.42
N PRO A 109 21.73 -6.29 10.40
CA PRO A 109 20.86 -5.12 10.36
C PRO A 109 20.02 -4.93 11.64
N ASP A 110 19.35 -5.98 12.13
CA ASP A 110 18.62 -5.99 13.41
C ASP A 110 19.41 -5.37 14.56
N ASN A 111 20.68 -5.77 14.71
CA ASN A 111 21.51 -5.34 15.81
C ASN A 111 21.84 -3.85 15.71
N GLN A 112 22.01 -3.33 14.49
CA GLN A 112 22.26 -1.91 14.26
C GLN A 112 21.01 -1.07 14.57
N ILE A 113 19.82 -1.56 14.20
CA ILE A 113 18.54 -0.93 14.52
C ILE A 113 18.37 -0.88 16.06
N LEU A 114 18.66 -1.98 16.75
CA LEU A 114 18.61 -2.05 18.22
C LEU A 114 19.64 -1.14 18.89
N ALA A 115 20.88 -1.10 18.39
CA ALA A 115 21.93 -0.20 18.88
C ALA A 115 21.44 1.25 18.86
N MET A 116 20.87 1.64 17.73
CA MET A 116 20.35 2.98 17.50
C MET A 116 19.18 3.29 18.44
N ALA A 117 18.24 2.35 18.63
CA ALA A 117 17.12 2.54 19.53
C ALA A 117 17.56 2.73 20.99
N ILE A 118 18.51 1.93 21.45
CA ILE A 118 19.11 2.05 22.79
C ILE A 118 19.83 3.39 22.94
N HIS A 119 20.58 3.80 21.91
CA HIS A 119 21.30 5.07 21.89
C HIS A 119 20.35 6.26 21.97
N LEU A 120 19.31 6.31 21.12
CA LEU A 120 18.30 7.38 21.14
C LEU A 120 17.56 7.43 22.48
N LYS A 121 17.31 6.28 23.11
CA LYS A 121 16.69 6.24 24.44
C LYS A 121 17.57 6.90 25.51
N ARG A 122 18.89 6.73 25.42
CA ARG A 122 19.85 7.38 26.34
C ARG A 122 20.00 8.87 26.05
N GLU A 123 19.99 9.25 24.78
CA GLU A 123 20.14 10.65 24.35
C GLU A 123 18.90 11.50 24.67
N TYR A 124 17.70 10.92 24.60
CA TYR A 124 16.42 11.59 24.81
C TYR A 124 15.61 10.97 25.97
N PRO A 125 16.08 11.02 27.22
CA PRO A 125 15.43 10.35 28.35
C PRO A 125 14.02 10.88 28.67
N GLY A 126 13.68 12.09 28.21
CA GLY A 126 12.34 12.68 28.34
C GLY A 126 11.35 12.29 27.25
N ARG A 127 11.79 11.53 26.23
CA ARG A 127 10.96 11.12 25.09
C ARG A 127 10.81 9.60 25.06
N LYS A 128 9.63 9.14 24.64
CA LYS A 128 9.40 7.70 24.41
C LYS A 128 10.01 7.30 23.07
N ILE A 129 10.85 6.27 23.11
CA ILE A 129 11.43 5.65 21.91
C ILE A 129 10.71 4.33 21.67
N VAL A 130 10.10 4.20 20.50
CA VAL A 130 9.30 3.03 20.12
C VAL A 130 9.85 2.44 18.83
N LEU A 131 10.26 1.17 18.86
CA LEU A 131 10.61 0.41 17.66
C LEU A 131 9.36 -0.15 17.00
N VAL A 132 9.18 0.13 15.72
CA VAL A 132 8.06 -0.36 14.92
C VAL A 132 8.59 -1.39 13.93
N SER A 133 8.15 -2.64 14.08
CA SER A 133 8.55 -3.74 13.19
C SER A 133 7.42 -4.75 13.07
N LYS A 134 7.38 -5.47 11.93
CA LYS A 134 6.51 -6.65 11.74
C LYS A 134 7.15 -7.95 12.22
N ASP A 135 8.46 -7.97 12.47
CA ASP A 135 9.15 -9.16 12.97
C ASP A 135 9.02 -9.27 14.50
N ILE A 136 8.41 -10.35 14.96
CA ILE A 136 8.27 -10.65 16.39
C ILE A 136 9.62 -10.79 17.08
N ASN A 137 10.64 -11.35 16.42
CA ASN A 137 11.96 -11.56 17.00
C ASN A 137 12.65 -10.23 17.28
N LEU A 138 12.59 -9.30 16.34
CA LEU A 138 13.17 -7.97 16.51
C LEU A 138 12.48 -7.21 17.65
N ARG A 139 11.14 -7.27 17.73
CA ARG A 139 10.38 -6.67 18.84
C ARG A 139 10.73 -7.29 20.19
N MET A 140 10.83 -8.62 20.28
CA MET A 140 11.20 -9.30 21.53
C MET A 140 12.62 -8.93 21.98
N LYS A 141 13.58 -8.81 21.05
CA LYS A 141 14.93 -8.31 21.36
C LYS A 141 14.88 -6.88 21.90
N ALA A 142 14.14 -5.97 21.25
CA ALA A 142 13.99 -4.59 21.72
C ALA A 142 13.45 -4.52 23.15
N LEU A 143 12.38 -5.28 23.45
CA LEU A 143 11.80 -5.35 24.79
C LEU A 143 12.82 -5.85 25.83
N SER A 144 13.65 -6.84 25.48
CA SER A 144 14.71 -7.34 26.36
C SER A 144 15.78 -6.29 26.72
N PHE A 145 15.95 -5.27 25.88
CA PHE A 145 16.80 -4.10 26.12
C PHE A 145 16.04 -2.89 26.68
N ASN A 146 14.82 -3.09 27.19
CA ASN A 146 13.91 -2.03 27.66
C ASN A 146 13.55 -0.99 26.59
N VAL A 147 13.64 -1.30 25.30
CA VAL A 147 13.12 -0.43 24.23
C VAL A 147 11.67 -0.81 23.98
N GLU A 148 10.75 0.16 23.99
CA GLU A 148 9.34 -0.11 23.65
C GLU A 148 9.27 -0.59 22.20
N ALA A 149 8.42 -1.58 21.91
CA ALA A 149 8.30 -2.12 20.57
C ALA A 149 6.84 -2.42 20.23
N GLU A 150 6.41 -1.97 19.05
CA GLU A 150 5.05 -2.09 18.55
C GLU A 150 5.03 -2.82 17.21
N ASP A 151 3.99 -3.63 17.01
CA ASP A 151 3.72 -4.25 15.72
C ASP A 151 3.17 -3.20 14.76
N TYR A 152 3.70 -3.13 13.54
CA TYR A 152 3.17 -2.22 12.53
C TYR A 152 1.81 -2.72 12.04
N LYS A 153 0.78 -2.20 12.69
CA LYS A 153 -0.62 -2.38 12.31
C LYS A 153 -1.04 -1.12 11.58
N THR A 154 -0.81 -1.06 10.27
CA THR A 154 -1.63 -0.19 9.45
C THR A 154 -3.08 -0.56 9.74
N GLY A 155 -3.89 0.42 10.12
CA GLY A 155 -5.30 0.21 10.41
C GLY A 155 -5.91 -0.71 9.35
N LYS A 156 -6.80 -1.61 9.79
CA LYS A 156 -7.72 -2.32 8.90
C LYS A 156 -8.10 -1.38 7.76
N VAL A 157 -7.92 -1.85 6.53
CA VAL A 157 -7.89 -1.08 5.27
C VAL A 157 -6.46 -0.63 4.90
N LEU A 158 -5.64 -1.61 4.44
CA LEU A 158 -5.01 -1.42 3.13
C LEU A 158 -6.10 -0.81 2.27
N ASN A 159 -5.88 0.35 1.68
CA ASN A 159 -6.81 0.95 0.76
C ASN A 159 -7.00 -0.06 -0.38
N ILE A 160 -7.94 -0.98 -0.19
CA ILE A 160 -8.37 -1.95 -1.18
C ILE A 160 -8.66 -1.08 -2.41
N ASN A 161 -9.30 0.08 -2.23
CA ASN A 161 -9.59 1.07 -3.26
C ASN A 161 -8.37 1.66 -4.01
N SER A 162 -7.12 1.53 -3.55
CA SER A 162 -5.94 1.94 -4.35
C SER A 162 -5.40 0.82 -5.25
N LEU A 163 -5.83 -0.43 -5.04
CA LEU A 163 -5.62 -1.50 -6.00
C LEU A 163 -6.68 -1.39 -7.09
N TYR A 164 -6.24 -1.31 -8.35
CA TYR A 164 -7.13 -1.45 -9.49
C TYR A 164 -7.77 -2.84 -9.47
N PHE A 165 -9.04 -2.94 -9.04
CA PHE A 165 -9.77 -4.22 -9.03
C PHE A 165 -10.31 -4.63 -10.39
N GLY A 166 -10.12 -3.80 -11.42
CA GLY A 166 -10.78 -3.98 -12.71
C GLY A 166 -12.30 -3.87 -12.64
N ARG A 167 -12.88 -3.50 -11.48
CA ARG A 167 -14.32 -3.30 -11.32
C ARG A 167 -14.66 -2.10 -10.45
N HIS A 168 -15.77 -1.45 -10.75
CA HIS A 168 -16.35 -0.39 -9.94
C HIS A 168 -17.83 -0.63 -9.68
N THR A 169 -18.37 -0.15 -8.56
CA THR A 169 -19.79 -0.31 -8.21
C THR A 169 -20.42 1.06 -8.02
N ILE A 170 -21.56 1.28 -8.68
CA ILE A 170 -22.33 2.52 -8.62
C ILE A 170 -23.68 2.19 -7.97
N GLU A 171 -23.87 2.58 -6.71
CA GLU A 171 -25.06 2.20 -5.92
C GLU A 171 -26.30 3.07 -6.19
N GLU A 172 -26.12 4.27 -6.76
CA GLU A 172 -27.18 5.23 -7.10
C GLU A 172 -27.14 5.60 -8.59
N CYS A 173 -27.05 4.60 -9.47
CA CYS A 173 -27.09 4.82 -10.92
C CYS A 173 -28.49 5.23 -11.37
N ASP A 174 -28.62 6.10 -12.38
CA ASP A 174 -29.92 6.46 -12.92
C ASP A 174 -30.69 5.20 -13.40
N PRO A 175 -31.92 4.95 -12.91
CA PRO A 175 -32.72 3.80 -13.34
C PRO A 175 -32.95 3.75 -14.85
N GLU A 176 -32.98 4.88 -15.55
CA GLU A 176 -33.15 4.95 -17.01
C GLU A 176 -31.91 4.42 -17.75
N ILE A 177 -30.71 4.69 -17.23
CA ILE A 177 -29.45 4.12 -17.76
C ILE A 177 -29.44 2.60 -17.61
N ILE A 178 -29.90 2.09 -16.46
CA ILE A 178 -30.00 0.65 -16.24
C ILE A 178 -30.99 0.04 -17.23
N ASP A 179 -32.18 0.64 -17.40
CA ASP A 179 -33.20 0.13 -18.34
C ASP A 179 -32.69 0.15 -19.79
N ARG A 180 -31.96 1.19 -20.19
CA ARG A 180 -31.34 1.29 -21.53
C ARG A 180 -30.23 0.28 -21.75
N LEU A 181 -29.42 -0.04 -20.75
CA LEU A 181 -28.49 -1.18 -20.87
C LEU A 181 -29.22 -2.49 -21.13
N TYR A 182 -30.45 -2.66 -20.61
CA TYR A 182 -31.27 -3.83 -20.90
C TYR A 182 -31.93 -3.80 -22.28
N SER A 183 -32.33 -2.63 -22.80
CA SER A 183 -33.02 -2.50 -24.10
C SER A 183 -32.08 -2.30 -25.29
N ASP A 184 -31.06 -1.45 -25.12
CA ASP A 184 -30.18 -0.95 -26.18
C ASP A 184 -28.81 -1.65 -26.15
N GLU A 185 -28.57 -2.49 -25.14
CA GLU A 185 -27.32 -3.22 -24.84
C GLU A 185 -26.09 -2.33 -24.55
N LYS A 186 -26.16 -1.03 -24.84
CA LYS A 186 -25.08 -0.07 -24.60
C LYS A 186 -25.60 1.32 -24.25
N VAL A 187 -24.79 2.06 -23.50
CA VAL A 187 -25.03 3.49 -23.17
C VAL A 187 -23.71 4.25 -23.31
N GLU A 188 -23.75 5.45 -23.87
CA GLU A 188 -22.55 6.29 -24.01
C GLU A 188 -22.01 6.71 -22.64
N ILE A 189 -20.69 6.78 -22.51
CA ILE A 189 -20.05 7.07 -21.23
C ILE A 189 -20.34 8.48 -20.73
N SER A 190 -20.58 9.41 -21.66
CA SER A 190 -20.94 10.81 -21.42
C SER A 190 -22.27 10.96 -20.67
N GLU A 191 -23.16 9.96 -20.79
CA GLU A 191 -24.46 9.93 -20.14
C GLU A 191 -24.40 9.44 -18.69
N ILE A 192 -23.23 8.94 -18.25
CA ILE A 192 -23.06 8.30 -16.96
C ILE A 192 -22.14 9.15 -16.09
N ASN A 193 -22.64 9.54 -14.92
CA ASN A 193 -21.82 10.27 -13.95
C ASN A 193 -20.85 9.32 -13.23
N LEU A 194 -19.63 9.20 -13.76
CA LEU A 194 -18.56 8.41 -13.16
C LEU A 194 -17.66 9.27 -12.26
N PRO A 195 -17.21 8.75 -11.09
CA PRO A 195 -16.33 9.50 -10.20
C PRO A 195 -14.91 9.69 -10.76
N ALA A 196 -14.54 8.93 -11.79
CA ALA A 196 -13.27 9.02 -12.49
C ALA A 196 -13.43 8.52 -13.94
N GLU A 197 -12.51 8.93 -14.82
CA GLU A 197 -12.46 8.41 -16.18
C GLU A 197 -12.24 6.89 -16.17
N PRO A 198 -13.07 6.12 -16.90
CA PRO A 198 -12.95 4.67 -16.94
C PRO A 198 -11.76 4.26 -17.81
N ILE A 199 -11.12 3.16 -17.41
CA ILE A 199 -10.00 2.58 -18.15
C ILE A 199 -10.54 1.45 -19.04
N ALA A 200 -9.91 1.24 -20.20
CA ALA A 200 -10.28 0.14 -21.11
C ALA A 200 -10.42 -1.21 -20.38
N ASN A 201 -11.47 -1.96 -20.72
CA ASN A 201 -11.80 -3.26 -20.13
C ASN A 201 -12.17 -3.23 -18.63
N GLN A 202 -12.48 -2.05 -18.08
CA GLN A 202 -12.98 -1.94 -16.72
C GLN A 202 -14.44 -2.40 -16.63
N TYR A 203 -14.76 -3.17 -15.60
CA TYR A 203 -16.10 -3.68 -15.35
C TYR A 203 -16.88 -2.80 -14.37
N PHE A 204 -18.20 -2.81 -14.48
CA PHE A 204 -19.11 -2.00 -13.67
C PHE A 204 -20.26 -2.85 -13.14
N ILE A 205 -20.60 -2.62 -11.88
CA ILE A 205 -21.84 -3.09 -11.25
C ILE A 205 -22.69 -1.85 -11.01
N LEU A 206 -23.74 -1.68 -11.79
CA LEU A 206 -24.69 -0.59 -11.64
C LEU A 206 -25.86 -1.07 -10.79
N ARG A 207 -26.26 -0.28 -9.80
CA ARG A 207 -27.37 -0.57 -8.90
C ARG A 207 -28.20 0.68 -8.67
N ASN A 208 -29.49 0.47 -8.48
CA ASN A 208 -30.42 1.46 -7.93
C ASN A 208 -31.59 0.70 -7.28
N GLY A 209 -31.61 0.62 -5.95
CA GLY A 209 -32.60 -0.15 -5.22
C GLY A 209 -32.64 -1.62 -5.65
N SER A 210 -33.75 -2.07 -6.25
CA SER A 210 -33.92 -3.44 -6.74
C SER A 210 -33.40 -3.66 -8.17
N ARG A 211 -33.00 -2.60 -8.89
CA ARG A 211 -32.48 -2.68 -10.25
C ARG A 211 -30.96 -2.82 -10.23
N SER A 212 -30.41 -3.64 -11.13
CA SER A 212 -28.97 -3.75 -11.30
C SER A 212 -28.59 -4.21 -12.69
N ALA A 213 -27.46 -3.76 -13.20
CA ALA A 213 -26.85 -4.26 -14.43
C ALA A 213 -25.35 -4.51 -14.22
N LEU A 214 -24.82 -5.46 -14.98
CA LEU A 214 -23.38 -5.67 -15.14
C LEU A 214 -22.98 -5.10 -16.49
N ALA A 215 -21.87 -4.38 -16.55
CA ALA A 215 -21.38 -3.78 -17.79
C ALA A 215 -19.86 -3.77 -17.82
N TRP A 216 -19.30 -3.51 -19.00
CA TRP A 216 -17.87 -3.27 -19.19
C TRP A 216 -17.65 -2.05 -20.08
N TYR A 217 -16.54 -1.35 -19.89
CA TYR A 217 -16.21 -0.17 -20.67
C TYR A 217 -15.45 -0.51 -21.95
N ASN A 218 -16.08 -0.23 -23.09
CA ASN A 218 -15.48 -0.29 -24.40
C ASN A 218 -14.85 1.07 -24.74
N ALA A 219 -13.53 1.15 -24.60
CA ALA A 219 -12.78 2.38 -24.88
C ALA A 219 -12.73 2.77 -26.36
N ARG A 220 -13.08 1.87 -27.30
CA ARG A 220 -13.12 2.19 -28.74
C ARG A 220 -14.40 2.92 -29.12
N GLU A 221 -15.51 2.53 -28.50
CA GLU A 221 -16.86 3.05 -28.74
C GLU A 221 -17.29 4.04 -27.66
N GLU A 222 -16.41 4.38 -26.71
CA GLU A 222 -16.66 5.26 -25.55
C GLU A 222 -18.01 5.00 -24.86
N SER A 223 -18.32 3.72 -24.63
CA SER A 223 -19.61 3.28 -24.09
C SER A 223 -19.47 2.17 -23.05
N LEU A 224 -20.46 2.10 -22.14
CA LEU A 224 -20.68 0.94 -21.31
C LEU A 224 -21.59 -0.04 -22.05
N GLU A 225 -21.09 -1.25 -22.24
CA GLU A 225 -21.85 -2.34 -22.85
C GLU A 225 -22.31 -3.32 -21.77
N ARG A 226 -23.57 -3.74 -21.86
CA ARG A 226 -24.16 -4.70 -20.93
C ARG A 226 -23.46 -6.04 -21.04
N LEU A 227 -23.23 -6.64 -19.88
CA LEU A 227 -22.56 -7.91 -19.75
C LEU A 227 -23.55 -9.00 -19.34
N GLU A 228 -23.61 -10.06 -20.13
CA GLU A 228 -24.47 -11.19 -19.89
C GLU A 228 -23.76 -12.34 -19.15
N LYS A 229 -24.55 -13.11 -18.41
CA LYS A 229 -24.02 -14.28 -17.70
C LYS A 229 -23.80 -15.42 -18.71
N ASN A 230 -22.58 -15.54 -19.20
CA ASN A 230 -22.20 -16.59 -20.14
C ASN A 230 -21.60 -17.82 -19.45
N ARG A 231 -21.75 -18.98 -20.07
CA ARG A 231 -21.14 -20.25 -19.67
C ARG A 231 -20.06 -20.60 -20.69
N ALA A 232 -18.86 -20.94 -20.23
CA ALA A 232 -17.76 -21.38 -21.09
C ALA A 232 -17.26 -22.75 -20.64
N TYR A 233 -17.09 -23.68 -21.60
CA TYR A 233 -16.55 -25.04 -21.38
C TYR A 233 -17.15 -25.78 -20.16
N GLY A 234 -18.45 -25.62 -19.96
CA GLY A 234 -19.18 -26.28 -18.86
C GLY A 234 -19.13 -25.55 -17.52
N ILE A 235 -18.34 -24.47 -17.39
CA ILE A 235 -18.17 -23.67 -16.17
C ILE A 235 -19.17 -22.50 -16.16
N GLU A 236 -19.94 -22.41 -15.08
CA GLU A 236 -20.93 -21.36 -14.87
C GLU A 236 -20.48 -20.42 -13.73
N PRO A 237 -20.38 -19.10 -13.96
CA PRO A 237 -19.97 -18.15 -12.95
C PRO A 237 -21.07 -17.97 -11.87
N ARG A 238 -20.67 -17.79 -10.61
CA ARG A 238 -21.59 -17.72 -9.46
C ARG A 238 -21.86 -16.32 -8.94
N ASN A 239 -21.02 -15.35 -9.27
CA ASN A 239 -21.13 -13.96 -8.82
C ASN A 239 -20.58 -13.02 -9.91
N ALA A 240 -20.80 -11.71 -9.74
CA ALA A 240 -20.37 -10.69 -10.69
C ALA A 240 -18.87 -10.79 -11.02
N GLU A 241 -18.01 -11.02 -10.03
CA GLU A 241 -16.57 -11.12 -10.22
C GLU A 241 -16.17 -12.31 -11.10
N GLN A 242 -16.83 -13.46 -10.95
CA GLN A 242 -16.58 -14.61 -11.82
C GLN A 242 -17.12 -14.39 -13.23
N ILE A 243 -18.23 -13.66 -13.37
CA ILE A 243 -18.75 -13.26 -14.68
C ILE A 243 -17.73 -12.38 -15.40
N PHE A 244 -17.21 -11.35 -14.72
CA PHE A 244 -16.17 -10.46 -15.27
C PHE A 244 -14.88 -11.20 -15.63
N ALA A 245 -14.44 -12.12 -14.77
CA ALA A 245 -13.26 -12.93 -15.03
C ALA A 245 -13.44 -13.80 -16.28
N LEU A 246 -14.62 -14.42 -16.45
CA LEU A 246 -14.91 -15.27 -17.59
C LEU A 246 -15.02 -14.46 -18.88
N ASP A 247 -15.70 -13.31 -18.85
CA ASP A 247 -15.78 -12.39 -19.99
C ASP A 247 -14.39 -11.94 -20.45
N ALA A 248 -13.53 -11.53 -19.51
CA ALA A 248 -12.16 -11.12 -19.81
C ALA A 248 -11.33 -12.25 -20.45
N LEU A 249 -11.51 -13.50 -19.99
CA LEU A 249 -10.80 -14.66 -20.52
C LEU A 249 -11.28 -15.07 -21.91
N CYS A 250 -12.55 -14.83 -22.24
CA CYS A 250 -13.11 -15.15 -23.55
C CYS A 250 -12.81 -14.09 -24.63
N LYS A 251 -12.37 -12.90 -24.24
CA LYS A 251 -12.04 -11.80 -25.16
C LYS A 251 -10.66 -11.98 -25.79
N THR A 252 -10.63 -12.24 -27.10
CA THR A 252 -9.40 -12.51 -27.87
C THR A 252 -8.53 -11.27 -28.11
N ASP A 253 -9.08 -10.08 -27.92
CA ASP A 253 -8.39 -8.80 -28.03
C ASP A 253 -7.66 -8.41 -26.73
N ILE A 254 -7.88 -9.14 -25.63
CA ILE A 254 -7.13 -8.97 -24.37
C ILE A 254 -5.92 -9.91 -24.35
N SER A 255 -4.72 -9.35 -24.43
CA SER A 255 -3.48 -10.15 -24.49
C SER A 255 -3.06 -10.80 -23.17
N LEU A 256 -3.51 -10.26 -22.03
CA LEU A 256 -3.15 -10.74 -20.70
C LEU A 256 -4.29 -10.48 -19.71
N VAL A 257 -4.72 -11.54 -19.03
CA VAL A 257 -5.69 -11.47 -17.93
C VAL A 257 -5.02 -11.89 -16.63
N ALA A 258 -5.00 -10.99 -15.64
CA ALA A 258 -4.48 -11.27 -14.31
C ALA A 258 -5.63 -11.45 -13.32
N LEU A 259 -5.83 -12.67 -12.81
CA LEU A 259 -6.87 -12.98 -11.83
C LEU A 259 -6.28 -13.07 -10.42
N THR A 260 -6.71 -12.18 -9.53
CA THR A 260 -6.35 -12.19 -8.10
C THR A 260 -7.58 -12.46 -7.23
N GLY A 261 -7.38 -12.95 -6.01
CA GLY A 261 -8.48 -13.22 -5.08
C GLY A 261 -8.15 -14.32 -4.07
N LYS A 262 -8.97 -14.44 -3.02
CA LYS A 262 -8.77 -15.39 -1.91
C LYS A 262 -8.67 -16.85 -2.40
N ALA A 263 -8.06 -17.71 -1.58
CA ALA A 263 -8.06 -19.15 -1.86
C ALA A 263 -9.50 -19.68 -1.96
N GLY A 264 -9.76 -20.62 -2.88
CA GLY A 264 -11.08 -21.22 -3.08
C GLY A 264 -12.06 -20.43 -3.97
N THR A 265 -11.67 -19.28 -4.55
CA THR A 265 -12.57 -18.47 -5.41
C THR A 265 -12.71 -18.96 -6.86
N GLY A 266 -12.11 -20.11 -7.22
CA GLY A 266 -12.28 -20.73 -8.54
C GLY A 266 -11.42 -20.16 -9.67
N LYS A 267 -10.42 -19.31 -9.39
CA LYS A 267 -9.56 -18.67 -10.42
C LYS A 267 -8.93 -19.64 -11.41
N THR A 268 -8.32 -20.72 -10.91
CA THR A 268 -7.69 -21.74 -11.75
C THR A 268 -8.71 -22.50 -12.59
N LEU A 269 -9.92 -22.73 -12.06
CA LEU A 269 -10.99 -23.36 -12.80
C LEU A 269 -11.46 -22.46 -13.95
N LEU A 270 -11.68 -21.17 -13.66
CA LEU A 270 -12.10 -20.19 -14.67
C LEU A 270 -11.04 -20.03 -15.78
N ALA A 271 -9.76 -20.05 -15.44
CA ALA A 271 -8.67 -19.96 -16.42
C ALA A 271 -8.54 -21.18 -17.35
N LEU A 272 -9.22 -22.31 -17.05
CA LEU A 272 -9.31 -23.49 -17.91
C LEU A 272 -10.57 -23.48 -18.80
N ALA A 273 -11.45 -22.51 -18.59
CA ALA A 273 -12.68 -22.34 -19.34
C ALA A 273 -12.44 -21.68 -20.71
#